data_AF-A0A2H9HYU9-F1
#
_entry.id   AF-A0A2H9HYU9-F1
#
_cell.length_a   1.000
_cell.length_b   1.000
_cell.length_c   1.000
_cell.angle_alpha   90.00
_cell.angle_beta   90.00
_cell.angle_gamma   90.00
#
_symmetry.space_group_name_H-M   'P 1'
#
loop_
_entity.id
_entity.type
_entity.pdbx_description
1 polymer ?
#
loop_
_entity_poly.entity_id
_entity_poly.type
_entity_poly.pdbx_seq_one_letter_code
_entity_poly.pdbx_strand_id
1 'polypeptide(L)'
;MRRVAVRFGVVLAFFLLIVYSGFATYRWMEADGKNKSMVSYAVSLADVPLWELAEAGSMFEYLIRHNATDELLNERVSTYSLHARTLSYSSAMLHALTKDEKYQIFRTAMKNLEGFFITVKNRPNGREVLESNLDVLKWIGEVLKEKRISDLTFEEAEKILELSGELKT
;
A
#
# COMPACT_ATOMS: atom_id res chain seq x y z
N MET A 1 18.13 61.01 -16.56
CA MET A 1 16.85 60.31 -16.29
C MET A 1 16.87 58.81 -16.61
N ARG A 2 17.36 58.36 -17.78
CA ARG A 2 17.35 56.93 -18.20
C ARG A 2 18.05 55.95 -17.22
N ARG A 3 19.22 56.28 -16.65
CA ARG A 3 19.94 55.43 -15.68
C ARG A 3 19.23 55.28 -14.33
N VAL A 4 18.45 56.28 -13.90
CA VAL A 4 17.71 56.25 -12.63
C VAL A 4 16.49 55.34 -12.78
N ALA A 5 15.74 55.47 -13.88
CA ALA A 5 14.61 54.59 -14.20
C ALA A 5 15.02 53.10 -14.30
N VAL A 6 16.19 52.80 -14.90
CA VAL A 6 16.71 51.42 -14.97
C VAL A 6 17.06 50.87 -13.58
N ARG A 7 17.68 51.68 -12.71
CA ARG A 7 17.98 51.27 -11.32
C ARG A 7 16.71 51.02 -10.51
N PHE A 8 15.70 51.89 -10.62
CA PHE A 8 14.41 51.68 -9.96
C PHE A 8 13.67 50.46 -10.49
N GLY A 9 13.70 50.20 -11.80
CA GLY A 9 13.11 49.00 -12.40
C GLY A 9 13.77 47.71 -11.90
N VAL A 10 15.10 47.69 -11.75
CA VAL A 10 15.83 46.55 -11.19
C VAL A 10 15.48 46.33 -9.72
N VAL A 11 15.45 47.39 -8.91
CA VAL A 11 15.06 47.30 -7.48
C VAL A 11 13.63 46.77 -7.32
N LEU A 12 12.69 47.25 -8.14
CA LEU A 12 11.31 46.76 -8.15
C LEU A 12 11.22 45.29 -8.54
N ALA A 13 11.98 44.85 -9.56
CA ALA A 13 12.03 43.46 -9.97
C ALA A 13 12.57 42.54 -8.86
N PHE A 14 13.61 42.97 -8.14
CA PHE A 14 14.11 42.23 -6.97
C PHE A 14 13.06 42.15 -5.85
N PHE A 15 12.35 43.24 -5.57
CA PHE A 15 11.25 43.22 -4.60
C PHE A 15 10.15 42.22 -4.96
N LEU A 16 9.74 42.18 -6.24
CA LEU A 16 8.74 41.23 -6.73
C LEU A 16 9.22 39.78 -6.62
N LEU A 17 10.50 39.51 -6.90
CA LEU A 17 11.08 38.17 -6.73
C LEU A 17 11.09 37.73 -5.27
N ILE A 18 11.41 38.63 -4.33
CA ILE A 18 11.39 38.31 -2.89
C ILE A 18 9.96 37.97 -2.46
N VAL A 19 8.97 38.81 -2.81
CA VAL A 19 7.56 38.57 -2.47
C VAL A 19 7.06 37.25 -3.09
N TYR A 20 7.38 37.00 -4.36
CA TYR A 20 7.02 35.75 -5.03
C TYR A 20 7.69 34.54 -4.37
N SER A 21 8.97 34.62 -4.04
CA SER A 21 9.70 33.53 -3.39
C SER A 21 9.13 33.19 -2.01
N GLY A 22 8.76 34.21 -1.22
CA GLY A 22 8.10 34.03 0.07
C GLY A 22 6.74 33.36 -0.08
N PHE A 23 5.92 33.84 -1.03
CA PHE A 23 4.61 33.24 -1.32
C PHE A 23 4.74 31.78 -1.81
N ALA A 24 5.68 31.50 -2.73
CA ALA A 24 5.95 30.17 -3.23
C ALA A 24 6.42 29.21 -2.11
N THR A 25 7.27 29.71 -1.21
CA THR A 25 7.78 28.96 -0.05
C THR A 25 6.65 28.61 0.92
N TYR A 26 5.78 29.57 1.24
CA TYR A 26 4.61 29.32 2.10
C TYR A 26 3.67 28.26 1.51
N ARG A 27 3.35 28.37 0.21
CA ARG A 27 2.51 27.40 -0.50
C ARG A 27 3.14 26.01 -0.55
N TRP A 28 4.46 25.94 -0.72
CA TRP A 28 5.20 24.68 -0.68
C TRP A 28 5.17 24.06 0.71
N MET A 29 5.39 24.84 1.78
CA MET A 29 5.29 24.33 3.16
C MET A 29 3.90 23.80 3.50
N GLU A 30 2.84 24.50 3.06
CA GLU A 30 1.46 24.04 3.27
C GLU A 30 1.19 22.73 2.52
N ALA A 31 1.66 22.62 1.27
CA ALA A 31 1.55 21.40 0.48
C ALA A 31 2.35 20.23 1.07
N ASP A 32 3.58 20.49 1.54
CA ASP A 32 4.43 19.51 2.22
C ASP A 32 3.77 18.97 3.50
N GLY A 33 3.20 19.87 4.31
CA GLY A 33 2.43 19.48 5.50
C GLY A 33 1.24 18.57 5.18
N LYS A 34 0.48 18.90 4.13
CA LYS A 34 -0.63 18.06 3.66
C LYS A 34 -0.16 16.71 3.14
N ASN A 35 0.92 16.68 2.36
CA ASN A 35 1.51 15.43 1.86
C ASN A 35 1.98 14.52 3.00
N LYS A 36 2.69 15.06 3.99
CA LYS A 36 3.13 14.30 5.18
C LYS A 36 1.95 13.70 5.94
N SER A 37 0.88 14.46 6.14
CA SER A 37 -0.35 13.98 6.77
C SER A 37 -1.00 12.84 5.96
N MET A 38 -1.10 12.99 4.64
CA MET A 38 -1.67 11.96 3.76
C MET A 38 -0.81 10.68 3.71
N VAL A 39 0.52 10.81 3.71
CA VAL A 39 1.43 9.67 3.83
C VAL A 39 1.20 8.95 5.15
N SER A 40 1.19 9.69 6.27
CA SER A 40 0.92 9.10 7.59
C SER A 40 -0.42 8.39 7.62
N TYR A 41 -1.47 8.98 7.03
CA TYR A 41 -2.79 8.36 6.94
C TYR A 41 -2.76 7.06 6.14
N ALA A 42 -2.11 7.05 4.97
CA ALA A 42 -2.03 5.85 4.13
C ALA A 42 -1.23 4.72 4.81
N VAL A 43 -0.17 5.05 5.54
CA VAL A 43 0.57 4.07 6.35
C VAL A 43 -0.31 3.53 7.47
N SER A 44 -0.97 4.41 8.25
CA SER A 44 -1.85 3.98 9.34
C SER A 44 -3.05 3.16 8.88
N LEU A 45 -3.60 3.45 7.70
CA LEU A 45 -4.67 2.67 7.08
C LEU A 45 -4.21 1.24 6.74
N ALA A 46 -2.92 1.05 6.46
CA ALA A 46 -2.34 -0.24 6.13
C ALA A 46 -1.94 -1.07 7.37
N ASP A 47 -1.71 -0.45 8.54
CA ASP A 47 -1.11 -1.12 9.69
C ASP A 47 -1.91 -2.38 10.13
N VAL A 48 -3.23 -2.27 10.34
CA VAL A 48 -4.08 -3.42 10.73
C VAL A 48 -4.23 -4.46 9.60
N PRO A 49 -4.63 -4.07 8.37
CA PRO A 49 -4.72 -5.03 7.27
C PRO A 49 -3.43 -5.79 6.99
N LEU A 50 -2.26 -5.14 7.11
CA LEU A 50 -0.97 -5.77 6.86
C LEU A 50 -0.66 -6.81 7.93
N TRP A 51 -0.88 -6.47 9.20
CA TRP A 51 -0.69 -7.40 10.31
C TRP A 51 -1.62 -8.61 10.20
N GLU A 52 -2.92 -8.40 9.95
CA GLU A 52 -3.86 -9.53 9.83
C GLU A 52 -3.57 -10.39 8.60
N LEU A 53 -3.21 -9.79 7.48
CA LEU A 53 -2.86 -10.53 6.27
C LEU A 53 -1.56 -11.34 6.45
N ALA A 54 -0.62 -10.85 7.26
CA ALA A 54 0.60 -11.58 7.58
C ALA A 54 0.31 -12.92 8.30
N GLU A 55 -0.77 -12.97 9.08
CA GLU A 55 -1.20 -14.16 9.80
C GLU A 55 -2.16 -15.07 9.00
N ALA A 56 -2.56 -14.67 7.79
CA ALA A 56 -3.62 -15.34 7.03
C ALA A 56 -3.30 -16.82 6.76
N GLY A 57 -2.08 -17.14 6.33
CA GLY A 57 -1.66 -18.52 6.04
C GLY A 57 -1.78 -19.43 7.27
N SER A 58 -1.25 -18.99 8.41
CA SER A 58 -1.32 -19.72 9.68
C SER A 58 -2.76 -19.86 10.18
N MET A 59 -3.57 -18.81 10.04
CA MET A 59 -4.97 -18.83 10.46
C MET A 59 -5.79 -19.82 9.61
N PHE A 60 -5.60 -19.84 8.30
CA PHE A 60 -6.27 -20.81 7.43
C PHE A 60 -5.83 -22.24 7.70
N GLU A 61 -4.53 -22.46 7.91
CA GLU A 61 -4.02 -23.77 8.30
C GLU A 61 -4.67 -24.25 9.60
N TYR A 62 -4.79 -23.37 10.61
CA TYR A 62 -5.47 -23.68 11.87
C TYR A 62 -6.94 -24.06 11.64
N LEU A 63 -7.68 -23.26 10.86
CA LEU A 63 -9.10 -23.50 10.59
C LEU A 63 -9.35 -24.81 9.83
N ILE A 64 -8.53 -25.10 8.83
CA ILE A 64 -8.62 -26.33 8.04
C ILE A 64 -8.31 -27.54 8.92
N ARG A 65 -7.22 -27.51 9.70
CA ARG A 65 -6.84 -28.61 10.61
C ARG A 65 -7.90 -28.93 11.66
N HIS A 66 -8.70 -27.94 12.06
CA HIS A 66 -9.76 -28.11 13.05
C HIS A 66 -11.17 -28.22 12.45
N ASN A 67 -11.27 -28.54 11.15
CA ASN A 67 -12.54 -28.76 10.44
C ASN A 67 -13.54 -27.59 10.62
N ALA A 68 -13.04 -26.35 10.51
CA ALA A 68 -13.88 -25.15 10.53
C ALA A 68 -14.99 -25.24 9.47
N THR A 69 -16.18 -24.73 9.80
CA THR A 69 -17.30 -24.70 8.87
C THR A 69 -16.96 -23.90 7.62
N ASP A 70 -17.59 -24.25 6.50
CA ASP A 70 -17.38 -23.52 5.23
C ASP A 70 -17.83 -22.05 5.35
N GLU A 71 -18.83 -21.78 6.20
CA GLU A 71 -19.25 -20.42 6.55
C GLU A 71 -18.12 -19.62 7.21
N LEU A 72 -17.46 -20.19 8.24
CA LEU A 72 -16.35 -19.54 8.94
C LEU A 72 -15.13 -19.36 8.02
N LEU A 73 -14.82 -20.35 7.18
CA LEU A 73 -13.75 -20.21 6.18
C LEU A 73 -14.06 -19.09 5.19
N ASN A 74 -15.30 -19.01 4.68
CA ASN A 74 -15.72 -17.98 3.73
C ASN A 74 -15.74 -16.58 4.34
N GLU A 75 -16.11 -16.45 5.61
CA GLU A 75 -15.99 -15.20 6.36
C GLU A 75 -14.53 -14.75 6.38
N ARG A 76 -13.59 -15.64 6.75
CA ARG A 76 -12.16 -15.32 6.82
C ARG A 76 -11.56 -14.99 5.46
N VAL A 77 -11.90 -15.74 4.41
CA VAL A 77 -11.52 -15.42 3.02
C VAL A 77 -12.03 -14.04 2.62
N SER A 78 -13.27 -13.69 2.98
CA SER A 78 -13.84 -12.36 2.69
C SER A 78 -13.09 -11.25 3.42
N THR A 79 -12.74 -11.46 4.69
CA THR A 79 -11.97 -10.52 5.50
C THR A 79 -10.58 -10.28 4.91
N TYR A 80 -9.84 -11.33 4.55
CA TYR A 80 -8.51 -11.15 3.94
C TYR A 80 -8.56 -10.57 2.52
N SER A 81 -9.62 -10.84 1.75
CA SER A 81 -9.88 -10.13 0.49
C SER A 81 -10.03 -8.62 0.72
N LEU A 82 -10.78 -8.21 1.74
CA LEU A 82 -10.94 -6.80 2.11
C LEU A 82 -9.62 -6.16 2.59
N HIS A 83 -8.81 -6.90 3.36
CA HIS A 83 -7.49 -6.43 3.77
C HIS A 83 -6.55 -6.23 2.58
N ALA A 84 -6.46 -7.20 1.68
CA ALA A 84 -5.68 -7.07 0.45
C ALA A 84 -6.13 -5.86 -0.39
N ARG A 85 -7.45 -5.66 -0.53
CA ARG A 85 -8.01 -4.48 -1.21
C ARG A 85 -7.59 -3.17 -0.53
N THR A 86 -7.67 -3.11 0.79
CA THR A 86 -7.30 -1.93 1.58
C THR A 86 -5.83 -1.61 1.40
N LEU A 87 -4.96 -2.62 1.47
CA LEU A 87 -3.52 -2.46 1.24
C LEU A 87 -3.23 -1.98 -0.19
N SER A 88 -3.96 -2.49 -1.19
CA SER A 88 -3.84 -2.00 -2.56
C SER A 88 -4.17 -0.50 -2.69
N TYR A 89 -5.19 -0.01 -1.96
CA TYR A 89 -5.53 1.41 -1.93
C TYR A 89 -4.50 2.26 -1.18
N SER A 90 -4.07 1.82 0.00
CA SER A 90 -2.99 2.50 0.73
C SER A 90 -1.72 2.61 -0.11
N SER A 91 -1.36 1.53 -0.80
CA SER A 91 -0.22 1.50 -1.72
C SER A 91 -0.37 2.47 -2.89
N ALA A 92 -1.57 2.54 -3.49
CA ALA A 92 -1.85 3.50 -4.55
C ALA A 92 -1.69 4.95 -4.08
N MET A 93 -2.16 5.26 -2.87
CA MET A 93 -1.99 6.58 -2.24
C MET A 93 -0.51 6.88 -2.01
N LEU A 94 0.24 5.94 -1.44
CA LEU A 94 1.67 6.09 -1.17
C LEU A 94 2.49 6.28 -2.44
N HIS A 95 2.22 5.50 -3.49
CA HIS A 95 2.86 5.68 -4.80
C HIS A 95 2.54 7.06 -5.38
N ALA A 96 1.27 7.50 -5.32
CA ALA A 96 0.88 8.81 -5.84
C ALA A 96 1.60 9.97 -5.13
N LEU A 97 1.79 9.86 -3.81
CA LEU A 97 2.40 10.88 -2.95
C LEU A 97 3.93 10.88 -2.97
N THR A 98 4.56 9.70 -3.05
CA THR A 98 6.02 9.53 -2.91
C THR A 98 6.74 9.28 -4.23
N LYS A 99 6.02 8.79 -5.25
CA LYS A 99 6.57 8.27 -6.52
C LYS A 99 7.53 7.08 -6.34
N ASP A 100 7.51 6.43 -5.19
CA ASP A 100 8.30 5.23 -4.95
C ASP A 100 7.61 4.02 -5.61
N GLU A 101 8.34 3.32 -6.49
CA GLU A 101 7.86 2.20 -7.28
C GLU A 101 7.54 0.97 -6.43
N LYS A 102 8.16 0.81 -5.25
CA LYS A 102 7.86 -0.32 -4.36
C LYS A 102 6.37 -0.40 -4.00
N TYR A 103 5.72 0.76 -3.87
CA TYR A 103 4.29 0.82 -3.57
C TYR A 103 3.43 0.42 -4.78
N GLN A 104 3.87 0.66 -6.01
CA GLN A 104 3.16 0.21 -7.20
C GLN A 104 3.28 -1.32 -7.39
N ILE A 105 4.46 -1.87 -7.09
CA ILE A 105 4.72 -3.32 -7.08
C ILE A 105 3.85 -3.98 -6.01
N PHE A 106 3.93 -3.49 -4.77
CA PHE A 106 3.15 -4.00 -3.66
C PHE A 106 1.64 -3.90 -3.91
N ARG A 107 1.17 -2.79 -4.51
CA ARG A 107 -0.23 -2.62 -4.95
C ARG A 107 -0.69 -3.76 -5.87
N THR A 108 0.15 -4.14 -6.82
CA THR A 108 -0.14 -5.21 -7.78
C THR A 108 -0.21 -6.55 -7.06
N ALA A 109 0.72 -6.83 -6.17
CA ALA A 109 0.71 -8.05 -5.37
C ALA A 109 -0.57 -8.18 -4.51
N MET A 110 -1.00 -7.07 -3.91
CA MET A 110 -2.26 -7.04 -3.14
C MET A 110 -3.50 -7.25 -4.01
N LYS A 111 -3.47 -6.82 -5.29
CA LYS A 111 -4.54 -7.14 -6.25
C LYS A 111 -4.59 -8.61 -6.62
N ASN A 112 -3.43 -9.26 -6.74
CA ASN A 112 -3.38 -10.71 -6.96
C ASN A 112 -4.00 -11.47 -5.76
N LEU A 113 -3.64 -11.08 -4.53
CA LEU A 113 -4.22 -11.67 -3.32
C LEU A 113 -5.74 -11.42 -3.20
N GLU A 114 -6.20 -10.19 -3.45
CA GLU A 114 -7.63 -9.88 -3.49
C GLU A 114 -8.36 -10.78 -4.49
N GLY A 115 -7.81 -10.92 -5.70
CA GLY A 115 -8.34 -11.78 -6.75
C GLY A 115 -8.36 -13.25 -6.36
N PHE A 116 -7.28 -13.75 -5.77
CA PHE A 116 -7.19 -15.11 -5.26
C PHE A 116 -8.29 -15.40 -4.23
N PHE A 117 -8.46 -14.55 -3.21
CA PHE A 117 -9.49 -14.76 -2.19
C PHE A 117 -10.90 -14.66 -2.76
N ILE A 118 -11.16 -13.76 -3.72
CA ILE A 118 -12.44 -13.72 -4.44
C ILE A 118 -12.69 -15.04 -5.18
N THR A 119 -11.69 -15.58 -5.86
CA THR A 119 -11.82 -16.87 -6.57
C THR A 119 -12.08 -18.02 -5.60
N VAL A 120 -11.31 -18.11 -4.51
CA VAL A 120 -11.49 -19.15 -3.48
C VAL A 120 -12.92 -19.15 -2.94
N LYS A 121 -13.43 -17.97 -2.58
CA LYS A 121 -14.79 -17.81 -2.05
C LYS A 121 -15.89 -18.29 -3.00
N ASN A 122 -15.70 -18.09 -4.30
CA ASN A 122 -16.72 -18.35 -5.31
C ASN A 122 -16.63 -19.76 -5.92
N ARG A 123 -15.64 -20.58 -5.53
CA ARG A 123 -15.47 -21.94 -6.04
C ARG A 123 -16.14 -22.99 -5.14
N PRO A 124 -16.77 -24.04 -5.72
CA PRO A 124 -17.28 -25.17 -4.96
C PRO A 124 -16.21 -25.89 -4.14
N ASN A 125 -14.97 -25.92 -4.64
CA ASN A 125 -13.81 -26.53 -3.99
C ASN A 125 -12.85 -25.50 -3.37
N GLY A 126 -13.37 -24.36 -2.89
CA GLY A 126 -12.56 -23.28 -2.31
C GLY A 126 -11.62 -23.74 -1.19
N ARG A 127 -12.05 -24.69 -0.34
CA ARG A 127 -11.20 -25.26 0.72
C ARG A 127 -9.95 -25.93 0.14
N GLU A 128 -10.10 -26.78 -0.88
CA GLU A 128 -8.97 -27.50 -1.50
C GLU A 128 -7.99 -26.54 -2.17
N VAL A 129 -8.52 -25.51 -2.85
CA VAL A 129 -7.71 -24.46 -3.47
C VAL A 129 -6.92 -23.72 -2.40
N LEU A 130 -7.57 -23.32 -1.31
CA LEU A 130 -6.93 -22.64 -0.19
C LEU A 130 -5.85 -23.50 0.47
N GLU A 131 -6.15 -24.78 0.72
CA GLU A 131 -5.22 -25.75 1.30
C GLU A 131 -3.97 -25.92 0.45
N SER A 132 -4.13 -26.03 -0.87
CA SER A 132 -3.01 -26.18 -1.82
C SER A 132 -2.09 -24.96 -1.92
N ASN A 133 -2.50 -23.81 -1.37
CA ASN A 133 -1.76 -22.54 -1.40
C ASN A 133 -1.29 -22.07 -0.01
N LEU A 134 -1.49 -22.87 1.06
CA LEU A 134 -1.15 -22.46 2.44
C LEU A 134 0.31 -22.05 2.60
N ASP A 135 1.24 -22.78 1.99
CA ASP A 135 2.67 -22.49 2.12
C ASP A 135 3.04 -21.15 1.47
N VAL A 136 2.47 -20.84 0.31
CA VAL A 136 2.65 -19.55 -0.37
C VAL A 136 2.10 -18.41 0.49
N LEU A 137 0.90 -18.58 1.05
CA LEU A 137 0.30 -17.58 1.96
C LEU A 137 1.14 -17.35 3.21
N LYS A 138 1.72 -18.41 3.79
CA LYS A 138 2.63 -18.30 4.93
C LYS A 138 3.93 -17.59 4.55
N TRP A 139 4.51 -17.88 3.39
CA TRP A 139 5.71 -17.17 2.93
C TRP A 139 5.47 -15.68 2.67
N ILE A 140 4.32 -15.33 2.08
CA ILE A 140 3.89 -13.92 1.98
C ILE A 140 3.82 -13.31 3.38
N GLY A 141 3.20 -14.04 4.32
CA GLY A 141 3.08 -13.60 5.71
C GLY A 141 4.41 -13.33 6.40
N GLU A 142 5.38 -14.22 6.23
CA GLU A 142 6.73 -14.06 6.79
C GLU A 142 7.48 -12.85 6.21
N VAL A 143 7.23 -12.48 4.95
CA VAL A 143 7.80 -11.23 4.38
C VAL A 143 7.11 -9.99 4.96
N LEU A 144 5.82 -10.07 5.28
CA LEU A 144 5.03 -8.96 5.83
C LEU A 144 5.17 -8.78 7.35
N LYS A 145 5.64 -9.80 8.04
CA LYS A 145 5.64 -9.89 9.50
C LYS A 145 6.37 -8.72 10.16
N GLU A 146 5.77 -8.17 11.22
CA GLU A 146 6.33 -7.10 12.06
C GLU A 146 6.73 -5.81 11.30
N LYS A 147 6.22 -5.60 10.09
CA LYS A 147 6.53 -4.43 9.26
C LYS A 147 5.35 -3.48 9.17
N ARG A 148 5.66 -2.22 8.92
CA ARG A 148 4.70 -1.28 8.34
C ARG A 148 4.91 -1.24 6.84
N ILE A 149 3.88 -0.81 6.11
CA ILE A 149 3.98 -0.65 4.66
C ILE A 149 5.10 0.33 4.26
N SER A 150 5.43 1.31 5.11
CA SER A 150 6.53 2.25 4.90
C SER A 150 7.90 1.58 4.91
N ASP A 151 8.01 0.49 5.68
CA ASP A 151 9.27 -0.19 6.01
C ASP A 151 9.60 -1.32 5.04
N LEU A 152 8.67 -1.65 4.14
CA LEU A 152 8.91 -2.59 3.05
C LEU A 152 10.04 -2.08 2.16
N THR A 153 10.99 -2.96 1.84
CA THR A 153 11.98 -2.68 0.80
C THR A 153 11.41 -2.95 -0.58
N PHE A 154 12.14 -2.54 -1.61
CA PHE A 154 11.78 -2.82 -3.00
C PHE A 154 11.80 -4.33 -3.27
N GLU A 155 12.85 -5.02 -2.81
CA GLU A 155 13.04 -6.46 -2.96
C GLU A 155 11.95 -7.26 -2.24
N GLU A 156 11.50 -6.79 -1.08
CA GLU A 156 10.38 -7.40 -0.35
C GLU A 156 9.08 -7.24 -1.12
N ALA A 157 8.82 -6.06 -1.70
CA ALA A 157 7.64 -5.85 -2.54
C ALA A 157 7.66 -6.75 -3.79
N GLU A 158 8.81 -6.90 -4.45
CA GLU A 158 8.99 -7.81 -5.59
C GLU A 158 8.77 -9.26 -5.20
N LYS A 159 9.34 -9.70 -4.06
CA LYS A 159 9.15 -11.07 -3.56
C LYS A 159 7.67 -11.36 -3.27
N ILE A 160 6.95 -10.41 -2.68
CA ILE A 160 5.51 -10.58 -2.44
C ILE A 160 4.75 -10.62 -3.77
N LEU A 161 5.16 -9.84 -4.77
CA LEU A 161 4.58 -9.90 -6.11
C LEU A 161 4.77 -11.27 -6.76
N GLU A 162 5.99 -11.81 -6.73
CA GLU A 162 6.31 -13.15 -7.23
C GLU A 162 5.43 -14.22 -6.56
N LEU A 163 5.47 -14.29 -5.22
CA LEU A 163 4.67 -15.24 -4.43
C LEU A 163 3.17 -15.11 -4.72
N SER A 164 2.66 -13.88 -4.81
CA SER A 164 1.24 -13.64 -5.13
C SER A 164 0.86 -14.11 -6.54
N GLY A 165 1.82 -14.16 -7.46
CA GLY A 165 1.65 -14.68 -8.82
C GLY A 165 1.66 -16.21 -8.90
N GLU A 166 2.22 -16.89 -7.89
CA GLU A 166 2.22 -18.36 -7.80
C GLU A 166 0.91 -18.95 -7.29
N LEU A 167 0.01 -18.10 -6.75
CA LEU A 167 -1.26 -18.53 -6.20
C LEU A 167 -2.12 -19.21 -7.26
N LYS A 168 -2.37 -20.49 -7.05
CA LYS A 168 -3.20 -21.32 -7.94
C LYS A 168 -4.65 -20.95 -7.72
N THR A 169 -5.34 -20.58 -8.80
CA THR A 169 -6.73 -20.12 -8.76
C THR A 169 -7.73 -21.19 -9.12
#